data_AF-A0A4W5PVY0-F1
#
_entry.id   AF-A0A4W5PVY0-F1
#
_cell.length_a   1.000
_cell.length_b   1.000
_cell.length_c   1.000
_cell.angle_alpha   90.00
_cell.angle_beta   90.00
_cell.angle_gamma   90.00
#
_symmetry.space_group_name_H-M   'P 1'
#
loop_
_entity.id
_entity.type
_entity.pdbx_description
1 polymer ?
#
loop_
_entity_poly.entity_id
_entity_poly.type
_entity_poly.pdbx_seq_one_letter_code
_entity_poly.pdbx_strand_id
1 'polypeptide(L)'
;MVRWAQESIMEDPELVRAMFVLLHRQYDGIGGQVRALPKAYTINSVSVEDTIKLLASLGQIRSLLSVRMGREEEKLMIRGLGDIMNNKVFYQHPNLMRALGMHETVMEVMVNVLSGGESKVTAHTGFCVCVCVCVCVCVCVCVCVCVCVCVCVCVCVCVCVCVCVCVCVCCLNEGGILF
;
A
#
# COMPACT_ATOMS: atom_id res chain seq x y z
N MET A 1 32.84 -12.85 -0.64
CA MET A 1 32.85 -11.42 -0.27
C MET A 1 33.98 -11.09 0.70
N VAL A 2 34.07 -11.74 1.86
CA VAL A 2 35.19 -11.51 2.81
C VAL A 2 36.56 -11.86 2.19
N ARG A 3 36.66 -12.98 1.45
CA ARG A 3 37.89 -13.34 0.71
C ARG A 3 38.29 -12.32 -0.36
N TRP A 4 37.33 -11.77 -1.11
CA TRP A 4 37.61 -10.76 -2.15
C TRP A 4 38.17 -9.46 -1.57
N ALA A 5 37.70 -9.08 -0.38
CA ALA A 5 38.25 -7.94 0.36
C ALA A 5 39.62 -8.23 1.01
N GLN A 6 39.98 -9.52 1.19
CA GLN A 6 41.27 -9.96 1.74
C GLN A 6 42.34 -10.19 0.67
N GLU A 7 41.94 -10.53 -0.56
CA GLU A 7 42.84 -10.89 -1.66
C GLU A 7 43.32 -9.66 -2.46
N SER A 8 42.58 -8.54 -2.44
CA SER A 8 42.94 -7.31 -3.18
C SER A 8 42.30 -6.04 -2.59
N ILE A 9 42.99 -4.91 -2.69
CA ILE A 9 42.42 -3.58 -2.38
C ILE A 9 41.45 -3.20 -3.51
N MET A 10 40.18 -2.97 -3.18
CA MET A 10 39.16 -2.58 -4.15
C MET A 10 39.09 -1.05 -4.26
N GLU A 11 39.31 -0.52 -5.46
CA GLU A 11 39.31 0.93 -5.73
C GLU A 11 37.90 1.48 -6.02
N ASP A 12 36.99 0.65 -6.53
CA ASP A 12 35.63 1.07 -6.88
C ASP A 12 34.70 1.13 -5.64
N PRO A 13 34.25 2.32 -5.22
CA PRO A 13 33.37 2.47 -4.07
C PRO A 13 31.96 1.89 -4.31
N GLU A 14 31.49 1.77 -5.55
CA GLU A 14 30.17 1.19 -5.84
C GLU A 14 30.18 -0.33 -5.60
N LEU A 15 31.22 -1.03 -6.06
CA LEU A 15 31.44 -2.44 -5.78
C LEU A 15 31.57 -2.72 -4.28
N VAL A 16 32.34 -1.89 -3.56
CA VAL A 16 32.48 -2.00 -2.10
C VAL A 16 31.10 -1.88 -1.41
N ARG A 17 30.30 -0.88 -1.79
CA ARG A 17 28.93 -0.71 -1.29
C ARG A 17 28.06 -1.93 -1.57
N ALA A 18 28.05 -2.42 -2.81
CA ALA A 18 27.24 -3.57 -3.19
C ALA A 18 27.64 -4.84 -2.40
N MET A 19 28.94 -5.05 -2.18
CA MET A 19 29.45 -6.18 -1.40
C MET A 19 29.01 -6.12 0.08
N PHE A 20 29.13 -4.96 0.73
CA PHE A 20 28.67 -4.80 2.12
C PHE A 20 27.15 -4.90 2.25
N VAL A 21 26.38 -4.38 1.29
CA VAL A 21 24.92 -4.51 1.25
C VAL A 21 24.51 -5.98 1.15
N LEU A 22 25.14 -6.75 0.25
CA LEU A 22 24.88 -8.18 0.10
C LEU A 22 25.25 -8.96 1.37
N LEU A 23 26.41 -8.67 1.95
CA LEU A 23 26.85 -9.33 3.18
C LEU A 23 25.89 -9.00 4.34
N HIS A 24 25.49 -7.75 4.51
CA HIS A 24 24.49 -7.36 5.50
C HIS A 24 23.16 -8.08 5.26
N ARG A 25 22.70 -8.25 4.01
CA ARG A 25 21.45 -8.97 3.72
C ARG A 25 21.53 -10.47 4.06
N GLN A 26 22.71 -11.08 4.02
CA GLN A 26 22.89 -12.48 4.44
C GLN A 26 22.72 -12.66 5.95
N TYR A 27 23.18 -11.68 6.75
CA TYR A 27 23.03 -11.71 8.21
C TYR A 27 21.68 -11.15 8.68
N ASP A 28 21.16 -10.11 8.03
CA ASP A 28 19.85 -9.49 8.30
C ASP A 28 18.73 -10.08 7.44
N GLY A 29 18.63 -11.41 7.39
CA GLY A 29 17.55 -12.09 6.70
C GLY A 29 16.18 -11.76 7.28
N ILE A 30 16.09 -11.74 8.63
CA ILE A 30 14.86 -11.42 9.36
C ILE A 30 14.41 -9.98 9.09
N GLY A 31 15.30 -8.99 9.19
CA GLY A 31 14.95 -7.61 8.89
C GLY A 31 14.55 -7.41 7.44
N GLY A 32 15.19 -8.12 6.50
CA GLY A 32 14.78 -8.15 5.10
C GLY A 32 13.33 -8.62 4.92
N GLN A 33 12.96 -9.70 5.61
CA GLN A 33 11.62 -10.29 5.54
C GLN A 33 10.58 -9.39 6.22
N VAL A 34 10.90 -8.82 7.38
CA VAL A 34 10.04 -7.85 8.10
C VAL A 34 9.79 -6.60 7.26
N ARG A 35 10.76 -6.12 6.48
CA ARG A 35 10.57 -4.97 5.56
C ARG A 35 9.75 -5.33 4.32
N ALA A 36 9.77 -6.58 3.87
CA ALA A 36 9.01 -7.05 2.71
C ALA A 36 7.57 -7.40 3.05
N LEU A 37 7.30 -7.90 4.27
CA LEU A 37 5.99 -8.39 4.69
C LEU A 37 4.85 -7.35 4.55
N PRO A 38 5.03 -6.06 4.87
CA PRO A 38 3.99 -5.05 4.66
C PRO A 38 3.62 -4.81 3.20
N LYS A 39 4.47 -5.24 2.25
CA LYS A 39 4.20 -5.17 0.81
C LYS A 39 3.62 -6.46 0.25
N ALA A 40 3.59 -7.54 1.02
CA ALA A 40 2.98 -8.80 0.62
C ALA A 40 1.46 -8.70 0.75
N TYR A 41 0.74 -9.01 -0.33
CA TYR A 41 -0.72 -8.96 -0.37
C TYR A 41 -1.27 -10.18 -1.09
N THR A 42 -2.28 -10.83 -0.51
CA THR A 42 -2.97 -11.96 -1.12
C THR A 42 -4.25 -11.46 -1.79
N ILE A 43 -4.48 -11.89 -3.03
CA ILE A 43 -5.68 -11.57 -3.80
C ILE A 43 -6.46 -12.84 -4.11
N ASN A 44 -7.75 -12.70 -4.37
CA ASN A 44 -8.58 -13.80 -4.84
C ASN A 44 -8.21 -14.18 -6.28
N SER A 45 -8.35 -15.45 -6.63
CA SER A 45 -8.09 -15.97 -7.99
C SER A 45 -8.93 -15.27 -9.06
N VAL A 46 -10.15 -14.85 -8.71
CA VAL A 46 -11.06 -14.13 -9.62
C VAL A 46 -10.53 -12.75 -10.01
N SER A 47 -9.77 -12.09 -9.13
CA SER A 47 -9.25 -10.73 -9.33
C SER A 47 -7.85 -10.68 -9.97
N VAL A 48 -7.27 -11.82 -10.34
CA VAL A 48 -5.87 -11.88 -10.83
C VAL A 48 -5.71 -11.11 -12.13
N GLU A 49 -6.58 -11.31 -13.11
CA GLU A 49 -6.51 -10.66 -14.42
C GLU A 49 -6.62 -9.13 -14.31
N ASP A 50 -7.58 -8.66 -13.53
CA ASP A 50 -7.75 -7.23 -13.26
C ASP A 50 -6.54 -6.65 -12.51
N THR A 51 -5.95 -7.41 -11.58
CA THR A 51 -4.74 -6.97 -10.86
C THR A 51 -3.53 -6.89 -11.79
N ILE A 52 -3.37 -7.81 -12.74
CA ILE A 52 -2.29 -7.77 -13.73
C ILE A 52 -2.41 -6.52 -14.61
N LYS A 53 -3.63 -6.22 -15.09
CA LYS A 53 -3.89 -4.99 -15.86
C LYS A 53 -3.56 -3.74 -15.06
N LEU A 54 -3.97 -3.69 -13.79
CA LEU A 54 -3.64 -2.61 -12.87
C LEU A 54 -2.12 -2.42 -12.72
N LEU A 55 -1.40 -3.51 -12.49
CA LEU A 55 0.06 -3.49 -12.33
C LEU A 55 0.78 -3.06 -13.62
N ALA A 56 0.29 -3.48 -14.78
CA ALA A 56 0.81 -3.07 -16.08
C ALA A 56 0.63 -1.56 -16.30
N SER A 57 -0.58 -1.03 -16.07
CA SER A 57 -0.85 0.41 -16.16
C SER A 57 0.00 1.22 -15.17
N LEU A 58 0.16 0.72 -13.93
CA LEU A 58 1.01 1.36 -12.93
C LEU A 58 2.50 1.37 -13.33
N GLY A 59 2.99 0.26 -13.90
CA GLY A 59 4.35 0.15 -14.42
C GLY A 59 4.60 1.12 -15.58
N GLN A 60 3.65 1.26 -16.49
CA GLN A 60 3.71 2.25 -17.56
C GLN A 60 3.83 3.67 -17.01
N ILE A 61 2.98 4.07 -16.07
CA ILE A 61 3.04 5.40 -15.46
C ILE A 61 4.39 5.65 -14.77
N ARG A 62 4.91 4.66 -14.03
CA ARG A 62 6.22 4.77 -13.37
C ARG A 62 7.39 4.93 -14.34
N SER A 63 7.31 4.27 -15.50
CA SER A 63 8.33 4.44 -16.54
C SER A 63 8.35 5.86 -17.10
N LEU A 64 7.16 6.46 -17.30
CA LEU A 64 6.99 7.82 -17.81
C LEU A 64 7.49 8.89 -16.82
N LEU A 65 7.41 8.63 -15.52
CA LEU A 65 7.96 9.54 -14.49
C LEU A 65 9.49 9.71 -14.56
N SER A 66 10.22 8.73 -15.13
CA SER A 66 11.68 8.84 -15.29
C SER A 66 12.10 9.68 -16.50
N VAL A 67 11.16 9.96 -17.42
CA VAL A 67 11.43 10.59 -18.72
C VAL A 67 10.84 12.02 -18.73
N ARG A 68 11.48 12.92 -19.48
CA ARG A 68 10.99 14.30 -19.64
C ARG A 68 9.74 14.28 -20.53
N MET A 69 8.59 14.62 -19.92
CA MET A 69 7.25 14.44 -20.50
C MET A 69 7.01 15.18 -21.84
N GLY A 70 6.79 14.42 -22.91
CA GLY A 70 6.30 14.88 -24.20
C GLY A 70 4.75 14.88 -24.33
N ARG A 71 4.22 15.46 -25.42
CA ARG A 71 2.76 15.52 -25.67
C ARG A 71 2.10 14.14 -25.83
N GLU A 72 2.80 13.16 -26.40
CA GLU A 72 2.27 11.80 -26.60
C GLU A 72 2.34 10.97 -25.30
N GLU A 73 3.41 11.13 -24.54
CA GLU A 73 3.58 10.50 -23.22
C GLU A 73 2.49 10.94 -22.25
N GLU A 74 2.13 12.22 -22.27
CA GLU A 74 1.04 12.74 -21.44
C GLU A 74 -0.31 12.10 -21.78
N LYS A 75 -0.63 11.90 -23.07
CA LYS A 75 -1.86 11.20 -23.48
C LYS A 75 -1.87 9.75 -23.01
N LEU A 76 -0.72 9.06 -23.11
CA LEU A 76 -0.57 7.69 -22.61
C LEU A 76 -0.75 7.63 -21.10
N MET A 77 -0.24 8.63 -20.38
CA MET A 77 -0.37 8.70 -18.94
C MET A 77 -1.82 8.93 -18.50
N ILE A 78 -2.55 9.83 -19.18
CA ILE A 78 -3.99 10.03 -18.94
C ILE A 78 -4.78 8.74 -19.21
N ARG A 79 -4.46 8.03 -20.30
CA ARG A 79 -5.12 6.75 -20.62
C ARG A 79 -4.84 5.69 -19.56
N GLY A 80 -3.58 5.51 -19.17
CA GLY A 80 -3.19 4.54 -18.14
C GLY A 80 -3.82 4.84 -16.78
N LEU A 81 -3.98 6.11 -16.43
CA LEU A 81 -4.73 6.54 -15.24
C LEU A 81 -6.22 6.22 -15.35
N GLY A 82 -6.83 6.42 -16.52
CA GLY A 82 -8.20 6.00 -16.80
C GLY A 82 -8.40 4.49 -16.65
N ASP A 83 -7.44 3.69 -17.13
CA ASP A 83 -7.48 2.23 -17.00
C ASP A 83 -7.38 1.77 -15.54
N ILE A 84 -6.58 2.48 -14.72
CA ILE A 84 -6.49 2.25 -13.27
C ILE A 84 -7.83 2.56 -12.58
N MET A 85 -8.44 3.71 -12.90
CA MET A 85 -9.70 4.14 -12.28
C MET A 85 -10.89 3.27 -12.69
N ASN A 86 -10.90 2.76 -13.91
CA ASN A 86 -11.96 1.85 -14.39
C ASN A 86 -11.79 0.41 -13.87
N ASN A 87 -10.73 0.13 -13.10
CA ASN A 87 -10.47 -1.20 -12.58
C ASN A 87 -11.23 -1.45 -11.26
N LYS A 88 -11.96 -2.57 -11.19
CA LYS A 88 -12.75 -2.94 -10.00
C LYS A 88 -11.89 -3.24 -8.77
N VAL A 89 -10.67 -3.75 -8.97
CA VAL A 89 -9.73 -4.09 -7.88
C VAL A 89 -9.32 -2.85 -7.10
N PHE A 90 -9.30 -1.67 -7.75
CA PHE A 90 -9.02 -0.39 -7.11
C PHE A 90 -9.94 -0.11 -5.92
N TYR A 91 -11.24 -0.39 -6.08
CA TYR A 91 -12.25 -0.14 -5.06
C TYR A 91 -12.39 -1.27 -4.04
N GLN A 92 -12.06 -2.50 -4.44
CA GLN A 92 -12.18 -3.68 -3.58
C GLN A 92 -11.04 -3.77 -2.54
N HIS A 93 -9.82 -3.35 -2.91
CA HIS A 93 -8.62 -3.60 -2.11
C HIS A 93 -7.80 -2.31 -1.87
N PRO A 94 -8.26 -1.39 -1.00
CA PRO A 94 -7.56 -0.14 -0.72
C PRO A 94 -6.16 -0.34 -0.11
N ASN A 95 -5.97 -1.43 0.64
CA ASN A 95 -4.66 -1.77 1.24
C ASN A 95 -3.63 -2.16 0.18
N LEU A 96 -4.04 -2.79 -0.92
CA LEU A 96 -3.16 -3.09 -2.04
C LEU A 96 -2.65 -1.79 -2.69
N MET A 97 -3.52 -0.80 -2.88
CA MET A 97 -3.16 0.52 -3.44
C MET A 97 -2.15 1.26 -2.56
N ARG A 98 -2.30 1.13 -1.23
CA ARG A 98 -1.36 1.69 -0.25
C ARG A 98 -0.02 0.95 -0.27
N ALA A 99 -0.03 -0.38 -0.24
CA ALA A 99 1.18 -1.21 -0.27
C ALA A 99 1.98 -1.03 -1.57
N LEU A 100 1.29 -0.83 -2.68
CA LEU A 100 1.90 -0.53 -3.98
C LEU A 100 2.45 0.90 -4.06
N GLY A 101 2.10 1.82 -3.16
CA GLY A 101 2.55 3.22 -3.25
C GLY A 101 1.92 3.98 -4.43
N MET A 102 0.69 3.63 -4.82
CA MET A 102 0.03 4.26 -5.97
C MET A 102 -0.21 5.76 -5.76
N HIS A 103 -0.54 6.16 -4.54
CA HIS A 103 -0.74 7.56 -4.17
C HIS A 103 0.54 8.40 -4.31
N GLU A 104 1.72 7.83 -4.01
CA GLU A 104 3.02 8.50 -4.22
C GLU A 104 3.25 8.77 -5.70
N THR A 105 3.09 7.74 -6.53
CA THR A 105 3.24 7.83 -8.00
C THR A 105 2.29 8.87 -8.60
N VAL A 106 1.04 8.94 -8.12
CA VAL A 106 0.06 9.90 -8.63
C VAL A 106 0.36 11.34 -8.17
N MET A 107 0.85 11.53 -6.94
CA MET A 107 1.29 12.86 -6.47
C MET A 107 2.50 13.36 -7.27
N GLU A 108 3.47 12.51 -7.56
CA GLU A 108 4.62 12.85 -8.41
C GLU A 108 4.17 13.26 -9.83
N VAL A 109 3.26 12.49 -10.44
CA VAL A 109 2.63 12.83 -11.72
C VAL A 109 1.97 14.20 -11.67
N MET A 110 1.19 14.47 -10.62
CA MET A 110 0.45 15.72 -10.48
C MET A 110 1.40 16.92 -10.37
N VAL A 111 2.50 16.81 -9.61
CA VAL A 111 3.52 17.87 -9.50
C VAL A 111 4.22 18.13 -10.83
N ASN A 112 4.56 17.06 -11.57
CA ASN A 112 5.20 17.17 -12.87
C ASN A 112 4.29 17.82 -13.92
N VAL A 113 2.99 17.52 -13.89
CA VAL A 113 1.99 18.12 -14.80
C VAL A 113 1.68 19.57 -14.43
N LEU A 114 1.55 19.90 -13.14
CA LEU A 114 1.29 21.27 -12.67
C LEU A 114 2.46 22.22 -12.98
N SER A 115 3.68 21.70 -13.02
CA SER A 115 4.89 22.46 -13.37
C SER A 115 5.05 22.68 -14.89
N GLY A 116 4.20 22.07 -15.73
CA GLY A 116 4.29 22.05 -17.19
C GLY A 116 3.62 23.20 -17.97
N GLY A 117 3.00 24.17 -17.30
CA GLY A 117 2.50 25.41 -17.91
C GLY A 117 0.97 25.51 -18.15
N GLU A 118 0.49 26.75 -18.18
CA GLU A 118 -0.91 27.19 -17.99
C GLU A 118 -1.94 26.74 -19.07
N SER A 119 -1.52 26.12 -20.18
CA SER A 119 -2.41 25.84 -21.33
C SER A 119 -3.16 24.50 -21.29
N LYS A 120 -3.03 23.69 -20.23
CA LYS A 120 -3.67 22.35 -20.12
C LYS A 120 -4.60 22.18 -18.92
N VAL A 121 -4.83 23.25 -18.17
CA VAL A 121 -5.48 23.23 -16.85
C VAL A 121 -6.93 22.73 -16.89
N THR A 122 -7.69 22.93 -17.96
CA THR A 122 -9.14 22.64 -17.96
C THR A 122 -9.52 21.16 -17.99
N ALA A 123 -8.78 20.30 -18.71
CA ALA A 123 -9.05 18.85 -18.73
C ALA A 123 -8.39 18.11 -17.55
N HIS A 124 -7.23 18.59 -17.08
CA HIS A 124 -6.49 17.96 -15.98
C HIS A 124 -7.03 18.31 -14.60
N THR A 125 -7.71 19.45 -14.43
CA THR A 125 -8.33 19.79 -13.13
C THR A 125 -9.43 18.79 -12.77
N GLY A 126 -10.26 18.37 -13.73
CA GLY A 126 -11.28 17.35 -13.50
C GLY A 126 -10.67 16.00 -13.08
N PHE A 127 -9.52 15.65 -13.66
CA PHE A 127 -8.78 14.45 -13.29
C PHE A 127 -8.13 14.55 -11.89
N CYS A 128 -7.52 15.69 -11.56
CA CYS A 128 -6.96 15.91 -10.23
C CYS A 128 -8.07 15.88 -9.15
N VAL A 129 -9.24 16.45 -9.46
CA VAL A 129 -10.40 16.42 -8.57
C VAL A 129 -10.95 15.00 -8.44
N CYS A 130 -11.06 14.23 -9.52
CA CYS A 130 -11.57 12.86 -9.42
C CYS A 130 -10.62 11.94 -8.64
N VAL A 131 -9.29 12.15 -8.76
CA VAL A 131 -8.30 11.43 -7.96
C VAL A 131 -8.34 11.86 -6.50
N CYS A 132 -8.38 13.17 -6.22
CA CYS A 132 -8.42 13.61 -4.82
C CYS A 132 -9.73 13.20 -4.15
N VAL A 133 -10.85 13.25 -4.87
CA VAL A 133 -12.16 12.73 -4.41
C VAL A 133 -12.09 11.21 -4.23
N CYS A 134 -11.54 10.45 -5.17
CA CYS A 134 -11.47 9.01 -5.00
C CYS A 134 -10.59 8.64 -3.80
N VAL A 135 -9.40 9.24 -3.64
CA VAL A 135 -8.52 8.99 -2.50
C VAL A 135 -9.18 9.40 -1.19
N CYS A 136 -9.84 10.55 -1.11
CA CYS A 136 -10.51 10.95 0.14
C CYS A 136 -11.74 10.07 0.45
N VAL A 137 -12.47 9.58 -0.56
CA VAL A 137 -13.53 8.58 -0.38
C VAL A 137 -12.95 7.24 0.10
N CYS A 138 -11.85 6.78 -0.50
CA CYS A 138 -11.15 5.57 -0.06
C CYS A 138 -10.71 5.69 1.40
N VAL A 139 -10.15 6.85 1.80
CA VAL A 139 -9.68 7.10 3.16
C VAL A 139 -10.86 7.18 4.13
N CYS A 140 -11.93 7.89 3.81
CA CYS A 140 -13.08 7.96 4.71
C CYS A 140 -13.81 6.61 4.85
N VAL A 141 -13.91 5.81 3.79
CA VAL A 141 -14.47 4.45 3.87
C VAL A 141 -13.57 3.53 4.70
N CYS A 142 -12.25 3.59 4.54
CA CYS A 142 -11.37 2.75 5.35
C CYS A 142 -11.37 3.17 6.84
N VAL A 143 -11.52 4.47 7.14
CA VAL A 143 -11.71 4.96 8.52
C VAL A 143 -13.07 4.52 9.08
N CYS A 144 -14.15 4.61 8.31
CA CYS A 144 -15.45 4.20 8.83
C CYS A 144 -15.54 2.68 9.06
N VAL A 145 -14.89 1.86 8.21
CA VAL A 145 -14.80 0.41 8.43
C VAL A 145 -13.93 0.07 9.65
N CYS A 146 -12.80 0.76 9.85
CA CYS A 146 -11.98 0.48 11.03
C CYS A 146 -12.68 0.91 12.33
N VAL A 147 -13.45 2.01 12.32
CA VAL A 147 -14.28 2.43 13.45
C VAL A 147 -15.42 1.45 13.72
N CYS A 148 -16.10 0.96 12.69
CA CYS A 148 -17.19 0.00 12.93
C CYS A 148 -16.67 -1.35 13.44
N VAL A 149 -15.52 -1.82 12.93
CA VAL A 149 -14.87 -3.05 13.43
C VAL A 149 -14.40 -2.88 14.87
N CYS A 150 -13.80 -1.73 15.22
CA CYS A 150 -13.37 -1.54 16.59
C CYS A 150 -14.57 -1.44 17.54
N VAL A 151 -15.65 -0.72 17.19
CA VAL A 151 -16.87 -0.67 18.01
C VAL A 151 -17.49 -2.06 18.18
N CYS A 152 -17.58 -2.88 17.13
CA CYS A 152 -18.16 -4.22 17.30
C CYS A 152 -17.26 -5.15 18.14
N VAL A 153 -15.93 -5.05 18.02
CA VAL A 153 -14.99 -5.77 18.91
C VAL A 153 -15.16 -5.31 20.36
N CYS A 154 -15.28 -4.00 20.60
CA CYS A 154 -15.54 -3.47 21.93
C CYS A 154 -16.83 -4.06 22.51
N VAL A 155 -17.96 -3.95 21.79
CA VAL A 155 -19.26 -4.43 22.28
C VAL A 155 -19.23 -5.92 22.56
N CYS A 156 -18.62 -6.74 21.70
CA CYS A 156 -18.55 -8.18 21.99
C CYS A 156 -17.70 -8.48 23.22
N VAL A 157 -16.51 -7.86 23.39
CA VAL A 157 -15.71 -8.01 24.62
C VAL A 157 -16.51 -7.57 25.85
N CYS A 158 -17.26 -6.47 25.78
CA CYS A 158 -18.14 -6.04 26.87
C CYS A 158 -19.14 -7.12 27.23
N VAL A 159 -19.92 -7.63 26.26
CA VAL A 159 -20.94 -8.67 26.49
C VAL A 159 -20.30 -9.96 27.04
N CYS A 160 -19.13 -10.35 26.54
CA CYS A 160 -18.38 -11.49 27.08
C CYS A 160 -18.10 -11.29 28.57
N VAL A 161 -17.47 -10.17 28.95
CA VAL A 161 -17.13 -9.88 30.35
C VAL A 161 -18.39 -9.82 31.21
N CYS A 162 -19.48 -9.22 30.72
CA CYS A 162 -20.76 -9.20 31.43
C CYS A 162 -21.25 -10.62 31.72
N VAL A 163 -21.35 -11.48 30.70
CA VAL A 163 -21.83 -12.87 30.87
C VAL A 163 -20.91 -13.65 31.81
N CYS A 164 -19.59 -13.48 31.70
CA CYS A 164 -18.63 -14.11 32.62
C CYS A 164 -18.92 -13.72 34.08
N VAL A 165 -19.09 -12.42 34.36
CA VAL A 165 -19.37 -11.93 35.72
C VAL A 165 -20.73 -12.45 36.20
N CYS A 166 -21.76 -12.47 35.35
CA CYS A 166 -23.08 -13.01 35.70
C CYS A 166 -23.01 -14.49 36.07
N VAL A 167 -22.34 -15.32 35.27
CA VAL A 167 -22.16 -16.75 35.54
C VAL A 167 -21.37 -16.95 36.84
N CYS A 168 -20.29 -16.20 37.04
CA CYS A 168 -19.54 -16.25 38.30
C CYS A 168 -20.44 -15.94 39.50
N VAL A 169 -21.21 -14.84 39.47
CA VAL A 169 -22.11 -14.45 40.57
C VAL A 169 -23.24 -15.48 40.80
N CYS A 170 -23.77 -16.10 39.74
CA CYS A 170 -24.81 -17.15 39.87
C CYS A 170 -24.26 -18.45 40.46
N CYS A 171 -23.09 -18.91 40.00
CA CYS A 171 -22.37 -20.02 40.63
C CYS A 171 -22.06 -19.69 42.10
N LEU A 172 -21.79 -18.42 42.38
CA LEU A 172 -21.61 -17.87 43.71
C LEU A 172 -22.91 -17.72 44.54
N ASN A 173 -24.10 -18.03 44.02
CA ASN A 173 -25.33 -17.89 44.83
C ASN A 173 -26.06 -19.23 45.01
N GLU A 174 -25.80 -20.21 44.14
CA GLU A 174 -26.34 -21.57 44.28
C GLU A 174 -25.37 -22.55 44.96
N GLY A 175 -24.07 -22.24 44.99
CA GLY A 175 -23.05 -23.17 45.41
C GLY A 175 -22.38 -22.83 46.72
N GLY A 176 -23.10 -22.91 47.85
CA GLY A 176 -22.47 -23.23 49.14
C GLY A 176 -21.46 -24.36 48.96
N ILE A 177 -20.17 -23.99 48.88
CA ILE A 177 -18.95 -24.79 48.62
C ILE A 177 -18.58 -24.84 47.12
N LEU A 178 -17.46 -24.28 46.67
CA LEU A 178 -16.32 -23.71 47.38
C LEU A 178 -15.82 -22.51 46.55
N PHE A 179 -15.82 -21.37 47.22
CA PHE A 179 -16.11 -20.05 46.69
C PHE A 179 -14.87 -19.19 46.49
#